data_AF-A0A1F7IBW1-F1
#
_entry.id   AF-A0A1F7IBW1-F1
#
_cell.length_a   1.000
_cell.length_b   1.000
_cell.length_c   1.000
_cell.angle_alpha   90.00
_cell.angle_beta   90.00
_cell.angle_gamma   90.00
#
_symmetry.space_group_name_H-M   'P 1'
#
loop_
_entity.id
_entity.type
_entity.pdbx_description
1 polymer ?
#
loop_
_entity_poly.entity_id
_entity_poly.type
_entity_poly.pdbx_seq_one_letter_code
_entity_poly.pdbx_strand_id
1 'polypeptide(L)'
;MDIFAKLAEKIIEEQETIIGPIALEQARKVTGLTINWQKREVSLEGNKTQILAKLVDQYKTLFGHASVEVCKEAVNQYRTQISSDLLPQVLR
;
A
#
# COMPACT_ATOMS: atom_id res chain seq x y z
N MET A 1 18.46 -18.40 -3.13
CA MET A 1 17.21 -17.64 -2.97
C MET A 1 16.64 -17.33 -4.34
N ASP A 2 15.36 -17.64 -4.55
CA ASP A 2 14.62 -17.42 -5.80
C ASP A 2 14.62 -15.93 -6.19
N ILE A 3 14.79 -15.62 -7.48
CA ILE A 3 14.83 -14.22 -7.96
C ILE A 3 13.50 -13.49 -7.71
N PHE A 4 12.37 -14.19 -7.83
CA PHE A 4 11.06 -13.61 -7.54
C PHE A 4 10.88 -13.29 -6.05
N ALA A 5 11.43 -14.12 -5.16
CA ALA A 5 11.46 -13.85 -3.73
C ALA A 5 12.28 -12.60 -3.41
N LYS A 6 13.46 -12.46 -4.02
CA LYS A 6 14.30 -11.25 -3.90
C LYS A 6 13.56 -9.99 -4.39
N LEU A 7 12.86 -10.08 -5.52
CA LEU A 7 12.09 -8.96 -6.06
C LEU A 7 10.95 -8.57 -5.11
N ALA A 8 10.18 -9.55 -4.61
CA ALA A 8 9.10 -9.28 -3.67
C ALA A 8 9.62 -8.66 -2.36
N GLU A 9 10.69 -9.21 -1.79
CA GLU A 9 11.35 -8.64 -0.60
C GLU A 9 11.78 -7.19 -0.83
N LYS A 10 12.46 -6.92 -1.95
CA LYS A 10 12.94 -5.57 -2.27
C LYS A 10 11.78 -4.60 -2.47
N ILE A 11 10.72 -5.01 -3.16
CA ILE A 11 9.52 -4.17 -3.32
C ILE A 11 8.92 -3.84 -1.95
N ILE A 12 8.76 -4.83 -1.06
CA ILE A 12 8.18 -4.60 0.27
C ILE A 12 9.04 -3.63 1.09
N GLU A 13 10.37 -3.78 1.03
CA GLU A 13 11.32 -2.89 1.71
C GLU A 13 11.20 -1.42 1.24
N GLU A 14 11.18 -1.21 -0.09
CA GLU A 14 11.04 0.14 -0.65
C GLU A 14 9.68 0.76 -0.28
N GLN A 15 8.62 -0.04 -0.28
CA GLN A 15 7.28 0.42 0.10
C GLN A 15 7.20 0.74 1.60
N GLU A 16 7.81 -0.08 2.46
CA GLU A 16 7.90 0.18 3.91
C GLU A 16 8.64 1.51 4.19
N THR A 17 9.63 1.86 3.38
CA THR A 17 10.34 3.15 3.52
C THR A 17 9.44 4.35 3.22
N ILE A 18 8.44 4.20 2.35
CA ILE A 18 7.54 5.29 1.92
C ILE A 18 6.28 5.39 2.79
N ILE A 19 5.61 4.27 3.07
CA ILE A 19 4.34 4.23 3.83
C ILE A 19 4.45 3.62 5.23
N GLY A 20 5.65 3.22 5.63
CA GLY A 20 5.88 2.65 6.95
C GLY A 20 5.31 1.22 7.09
N PRO A 21 5.02 0.79 8.34
CA PRO A 21 4.77 -0.62 8.66
C PRO A 21 3.52 -1.21 7.97
N ILE A 22 2.58 -0.36 7.53
CA ILE A 22 1.41 -0.79 6.78
C ILE A 22 1.79 -1.47 5.46
N ALA A 23 2.99 -1.20 4.91
CA ALA A 23 3.48 -1.90 3.71
C ALA A 23 3.51 -3.42 3.90
N LEU A 24 3.95 -3.88 5.08
CA LEU A 24 4.01 -5.30 5.40
C LEU A 24 2.62 -5.90 5.57
N GLU A 25 1.70 -5.15 6.19
CA GLU A 25 0.30 -5.57 6.34
C GLU A 25 -0.38 -5.74 4.98
N GLN A 26 -0.12 -4.86 4.01
CA GLN A 26 -0.65 -4.99 2.66
C GLN A 26 -0.03 -6.17 1.92
N ALA A 27 1.29 -6.36 2.02
CA ALA A 27 1.97 -7.49 1.38
C ALA A 27 1.38 -8.84 1.82
N ARG A 28 1.08 -8.98 3.12
CA ARG A 28 0.47 -10.19 3.70
C ARG A 28 -0.93 -10.51 3.16
N LYS A 29 -1.61 -9.56 2.50
CA LYS A 29 -2.92 -9.78 1.88
C LYS A 29 -2.81 -10.42 0.49
N VAL A 30 -1.61 -10.46 -0.09
CA VAL A 30 -1.39 -11.01 -1.43
C VAL A 30 -1.38 -12.53 -1.37
N THR A 31 -2.41 -13.17 -1.93
CA THR A 31 -2.49 -14.64 -2.00
C THR A 31 -1.29 -15.22 -2.75
N GLY A 32 -0.68 -16.26 -2.16
CA GLY A 32 0.52 -16.91 -2.71
C GLY A 32 1.84 -16.26 -2.28
N LEU A 33 1.80 -15.22 -1.44
CA LEU A 33 2.97 -14.57 -0.86
C LEU A 33 3.06 -14.88 0.63
N THR A 34 4.16 -15.50 1.06
CA THR A 34 4.45 -15.78 2.46
C THR A 34 5.66 -14.97 2.90
N ILE A 35 5.55 -14.27 4.03
CA ILE A 35 6.55 -13.31 4.49
C ILE A 35 6.94 -13.59 5.94
N ASN A 36 8.24 -13.79 6.16
CA ASN A 36 8.87 -13.78 7.46
C ASN A 36 9.84 -12.58 7.54
N TRP A 37 9.29 -11.44 7.96
CA TRP A 37 10.03 -10.17 7.93
C TRP A 37 11.18 -10.10 8.94
N GLN A 38 11.07 -10.83 10.06
CA GLN A 38 12.14 -10.91 11.06
C GLN A 38 13.42 -11.54 10.50
N LYS A 39 13.26 -12.51 9.57
CA LYS A 39 14.38 -13.18 8.88
C LYS A 39 14.66 -12.61 7.50
N ARG A 40 13.89 -11.61 7.04
CA ARG A 40 13.91 -11.08 5.67
C ARG A 40 13.76 -12.20 4.63
N GLU A 41 12.81 -13.09 4.89
CA GLU A 41 12.50 -14.22 4.01
C GLU A 41 11.13 -14.01 3.38
N VAL A 42 11.08 -14.19 2.06
CA VAL A 42 9.84 -14.16 1.27
C VAL A 42 9.78 -15.41 0.41
N SER A 43 8.62 -16.05 0.33
CA SER A 43 8.37 -17.14 -0.61
C SER A 43 7.10 -16.91 -1.41
N LEU A 44 7.12 -17.39 -2.66
CA LEU A 44 6.01 -17.27 -3.60
C LEU A 44 5.58 -18.67 -4.04
N GLU A 45 4.29 -18.95 -3.90
CA GLU A 45 3.68 -20.23 -4.26
C GLU A 45 2.68 -20.06 -5.41
N GLY A 46 2.91 -20.74 -6.53
CA GLY A 46 2.10 -20.64 -7.74
C GLY A 46 2.72 -19.73 -8.81
N ASN A 47 1.89 -18.94 -9.50
CA ASN A 47 2.35 -18.07 -10.60
C ASN A 47 3.02 -16.80 -10.06
N LYS A 48 4.35 -16.84 -9.96
CA LYS A 48 5.17 -15.78 -9.36
C LYS A 48 5.01 -14.41 -10.03
N THR A 49 4.89 -14.36 -11.36
CA THR A 49 4.67 -13.12 -12.10
C THR A 49 3.33 -12.48 -11.73
N GLN A 50 2.27 -13.28 -11.63
CA GLN A 50 0.95 -12.78 -11.21
C GLN A 50 0.95 -12.33 -9.75
N ILE A 51 1.68 -13.02 -8.87
CA ILE A 51 1.81 -12.63 -7.46
C ILE A 51 2.51 -11.28 -7.32
N LEU A 52 3.61 -11.05 -8.04
CA LEU A 52 4.29 -9.75 -8.06
C LEU A 52 3.37 -8.63 -8.60
N ALA A 53 2.61 -8.90 -9.66
CA ALA A 53 1.66 -7.93 -10.19
C ALA A 53 0.58 -7.57 -9.15
N LYS A 54 0.05 -8.57 -8.43
CA LYS A 54 -0.91 -8.35 -7.34
C LYS A 54 -0.30 -7.56 -6.18
N LEU A 55 0.95 -7.79 -5.84
CA LEU A 55 1.67 -7.03 -4.81
C LEU A 55 1.74 -5.53 -5.17
N VAL A 56 2.13 -5.22 -6.41
CA VAL A 56 2.18 -3.83 -6.89
C VAL A 56 0.80 -3.18 -6.89
N ASP A 57 -0.23 -3.89 -7.36
CA ASP A 57 -1.61 -3.36 -7.41
C ASP A 57 -2.22 -3.14 -6.02
N GLN A 58 -1.89 -4.02 -5.05
CA GLN A 58 -2.27 -3.86 -3.65
C GLN A 58 -1.75 -2.55 -3.07
N TYR A 59 -0.48 -2.21 -3.33
CA TYR A 59 0.10 -0.95 -2.88
C TYR A 59 -0.54 0.25 -3.58
N LYS A 60 -0.63 0.22 -4.91
CA LYS A 60 -1.27 1.29 -5.69
C LYS A 60 -2.67 1.62 -5.17
N THR A 61 -3.48 0.60 -4.88
CA THR A 61 -4.83 0.77 -4.35
C THR A 61 -4.81 1.44 -2.97
N LEU A 62 -3.96 0.98 -2.05
CA LEU A 62 -3.83 1.60 -0.73
C LEU A 62 -3.44 3.07 -0.82
N PHE A 63 -2.40 3.41 -1.58
CA PHE A 63 -1.93 4.79 -1.71
C PHE A 63 -3.01 5.71 -2.28
N GLY A 64 -3.76 5.26 -3.28
CA GLY A 64 -4.87 6.02 -3.85
C GLY A 64 -5.88 6.41 -2.76
N HIS A 65 -6.35 5.44 -1.98
CA HIS A 65 -7.30 5.71 -0.89
C HIS A 65 -6.69 6.56 0.22
N ALA A 66 -5.49 6.21 0.68
CA ALA A 66 -4.81 6.94 1.74
C ALA A 66 -4.54 8.40 1.36
N SER A 67 -4.16 8.68 0.11
CA SER A 67 -3.95 10.05 -0.38
C SER A 67 -5.21 10.91 -0.26
N VAL A 68 -6.38 10.34 -0.55
CA VAL A 68 -7.65 11.04 -0.45
C VAL A 68 -8.01 11.31 1.02
N GLU A 69 -7.84 10.32 1.89
CA GLU A 69 -8.15 10.48 3.33
C GLU A 69 -7.26 11.53 3.99
N VAL A 70 -5.96 11.56 3.67
CA VAL A 70 -5.04 12.61 4.14
C VAL A 70 -5.49 13.99 3.67
N CYS A 71 -5.93 14.13 2.40
CA CYS A 71 -6.48 15.40 1.91
C CYS A 71 -7.75 15.82 2.65
N LYS A 72 -8.66 14.88 2.94
CA LYS A 72 -9.89 15.17 3.71
C LYS A 72 -9.55 15.64 5.12
N GLU A 73 -8.62 14.97 5.79
CA GLU A 73 -8.18 15.35 7.14
C GLU A 73 -7.55 16.74 7.15
N ALA A 74 -6.69 17.05 6.18
CA ALA A 74 -6.05 18.35 6.04
C ALA A 74 -7.06 19.49 5.83
N VAL A 75 -8.15 19.23 5.09
CA VAL A 75 -9.21 20.23 4.84
C VAL A 75 -10.16 20.36 6.04
N ASN A 76 -10.31 19.31 6.84
CA ASN A 76 -11.29 19.27 7.94
C ASN A 76 -11.09 20.40 8.96
N GLN A 77 -9.86 20.83 9.21
CA GLN A 77 -9.55 21.96 10.12
C GLN A 77 -10.11 23.32 9.64
N TYR A 78 -10.38 23.46 8.33
CA TYR A 78 -10.90 24.69 7.72
C TYR A 78 -12.39 24.59 7.38
N ARG A 79 -13.03 23.47 7.71
CA ARG A 79 -14.38 23.13 7.24
C ARG A 79 -15.46 24.11 7.72
N THR A 80 -15.25 24.76 8.86
CA THR A 80 -16.16 25.79 9.40
C THR A 80 -16.03 27.15 8.69
N GLN A 81 -14.99 27.34 7.88
CA GLN A 81 -14.68 28.60 7.19
C GLN A 81 -15.13 28.62 5.73
N ILE A 82 -15.54 27.47 5.17
CA ILE A 82 -15.96 27.31 3.78
C ILE A 82 -17.33 26.62 3.76
N SER A 83 -18.26 27.15 2.97
CA SER A 83 -19.56 26.51 2.77
C SER A 83 -19.41 25.18 2.03
N SER A 84 -20.11 24.14 2.48
CA SER A 84 -19.93 22.75 2.01
C SER A 84 -20.19 22.55 0.50
N ASP A 85 -21.03 23.38 -0.11
CA ASP A 85 -21.35 23.40 -1.53
C ASP A 85 -20.15 23.83 -2.39
N LEU A 86 -19.22 24.63 -1.85
CA LEU A 86 -18.00 25.06 -2.53
C LEU A 86 -16.86 24.02 -2.45
N LEU A 87 -16.96 23.04 -1.56
CA LEU A 87 -15.97 21.96 -1.49
C LEU A 87 -16.16 20.95 -2.62
N PRO A 88 -15.07 20.48 -3.27
CA PRO A 88 -15.13 19.36 -4.20
C PRO A 88 -15.73 18.12 -3.55
N GLN A 89 -16.52 17.33 -4.28
CA GLN A 89 -17.21 16.15 -3.73
C GLN A 89 -16.25 15.15 -3.06
N VAL A 90 -15.02 15.00 -3.56
CA VAL A 90 -14.01 14.11 -2.98
C VAL A 90 -13.46 14.59 -1.62
N LEU A 91 -13.65 15.87 -1.29
CA LEU A 91 -13.24 16.53 -0.05
C LEU A 91 -14.42 16.89 0.88
N ARG A 92 -15.66 16.68 0.41
CA ARG A 92 -16.85 16.70 1.27
C ARG A 92 -16.90 15.40 2.07
#